data_AF-G6EXN4-F1
#
_entry.id   AF-G6EXN4-F1
#
_cell.length_a   1.000
_cell.length_b   1.000
_cell.length_c   1.000
_cell.angle_alpha   90.00
_cell.angle_beta   90.00
_cell.angle_gamma   90.00
#
_symmetry.space_group_name_H-M   'P 1'
#
loop_
_entity.id
_entity.type
_entity.pdbx_description
1 polymer ?
#
loop_
_entity_poly.entity_id
_entity_poly.type
_entity_poly.pdbx_seq_one_letter_code
_entity_poly.pdbx_strand_id
1 'polypeptide(L)'
;MKKLLLALSIIALPLTAMAADKPDRMSDATIDAAVKKFGPSFCAKTVNGIKDAAEKVYDCYQKTPKDSPNLEICFLGDGAVRSIIRPLTEKAEALGKTNPFEKITYFSKPNITKRIEEKYNFPKYKNYTNEEKLDYQVNSIRLFANKANASCNPSH
;
A
#
# COMPACT_ATOMS: atom_id res chain seq x y z
N MET A 1 37.61 -53.38 -14.62
CA MET A 1 36.64 -53.65 -13.54
C MET A 1 36.65 -52.49 -12.56
N LYS A 2 35.44 -52.04 -12.20
CA LYS A 2 35.11 -50.82 -11.43
C LYS A 2 35.68 -50.87 -10.01
N LYS A 3 36.24 -49.77 -9.52
CA LYS A 3 36.27 -49.44 -8.09
C LYS A 3 35.51 -48.14 -7.91
N LEU A 4 34.24 -48.28 -7.56
CA LEU A 4 33.33 -47.19 -7.20
C LEU A 4 33.62 -46.85 -5.73
N LEU A 5 34.28 -45.73 -5.47
CA LEU A 5 34.34 -45.18 -4.11
C LEU A 5 33.09 -44.32 -3.92
N LEU A 6 32.12 -44.86 -3.17
CA LEU A 6 30.96 -44.13 -2.68
C LEU A 6 31.44 -43.09 -1.67
N ALA A 7 31.59 -41.84 -2.13
CA ALA A 7 31.61 -40.70 -1.23
C ALA A 7 30.21 -40.58 -0.62
N LEU A 8 30.08 -40.86 0.68
CA LEU A 8 28.93 -40.43 1.47
C LEU A 8 28.94 -38.90 1.48
N SER A 9 28.24 -38.29 0.53
CA SER A 9 27.78 -36.93 0.67
C SER A 9 26.81 -36.91 1.84
N ILE A 10 27.31 -36.49 3.00
CA ILE A 10 26.50 -36.03 4.12
C ILE A 10 25.60 -34.94 3.55
N ILE A 11 24.35 -35.29 3.29
CA ILE A 11 23.31 -34.32 2.98
C ILE A 11 23.13 -33.56 4.28
N ALA A 12 23.90 -32.50 4.46
CA ALA A 12 23.57 -31.43 5.38
C ALA A 12 22.30 -30.79 4.84
N LEU A 13 21.15 -31.43 5.12
CA LEU A 13 19.86 -30.77 5.06
C LEU A 13 20.03 -29.52 5.92
N PRO A 14 19.81 -28.30 5.38
CA PRO A 14 19.86 -27.11 6.21
C PRO A 14 18.76 -27.27 7.26
N LEU A 15 19.20 -27.61 8.47
CA LEU A 15 18.42 -27.65 9.68
C LEU A 15 17.70 -26.32 9.78
N THR A 16 16.37 -26.38 9.72
CA THR A 16 15.45 -25.32 10.13
C THR A 16 15.83 -23.95 9.56
N ALA A 17 15.53 -23.71 8.27
CA ALA A 17 15.11 -22.37 7.90
C ALA A 17 13.87 -22.08 8.76
N MET A 18 14.06 -21.47 9.93
CA MET A 18 12.95 -20.93 10.69
C MET A 18 12.21 -20.01 9.72
N ALA A 19 10.97 -20.35 9.43
CA ALA A 19 10.12 -19.49 8.62
C ALA A 19 10.07 -18.16 9.38
N ALA A 20 10.87 -17.19 8.92
CA ALA A 20 10.90 -15.88 9.54
C ALA A 20 9.46 -15.37 9.57
N ASP A 21 9.01 -14.93 10.74
CA ASP A 21 7.66 -14.40 10.88
C ASP A 21 7.42 -13.35 9.81
N LYS A 22 6.31 -13.48 9.09
CA LYS A 22 5.93 -12.49 8.08
C LYS A 22 5.79 -11.15 8.79
N PRO A 23 6.37 -10.07 8.25
CA PRO A 23 6.20 -8.75 8.86
C PRO A 23 4.71 -8.39 8.91
N ASP A 24 4.29 -7.77 10.01
CA ASP A 24 2.92 -7.34 10.29
C ASP A 24 2.53 -6.04 9.54
N ARG A 25 3.52 -5.35 8.96
CA ARG A 25 3.36 -4.09 8.21
C ARG A 25 4.55 -3.80 7.27
N MET A 26 4.43 -2.74 6.48
CA MET A 26 5.51 -2.17 5.67
C MET A 26 6.65 -1.67 6.55
N SER A 27 7.87 -1.76 6.01
CA SER A 27 9.07 -1.27 6.69
C SER A 27 8.96 0.23 6.96
N ASP A 28 9.64 0.70 8.01
CA ASP A 28 9.65 2.12 8.34
C ASP A 28 10.18 2.96 7.18
N ALA A 29 11.19 2.47 6.45
CA ALA A 29 11.72 3.13 5.25
C ALA A 29 10.65 3.35 4.17
N THR A 30 9.82 2.33 3.89
CA THR A 30 8.72 2.45 2.91
C THR A 30 7.67 3.44 3.40
N ILE A 31 7.33 3.39 4.69
CA ILE A 31 6.35 4.30 5.28
C ILE A 31 6.86 5.74 5.26
N ASP A 32 8.11 5.99 5.63
CA ASP A 32 8.70 7.32 5.64
C ASP A 32 8.85 7.89 4.22
N ALA A 33 9.18 7.04 3.25
CA ALA A 33 9.16 7.43 1.84
C ALA A 33 7.75 7.84 1.38
N ALA A 34 6.72 7.11 1.80
CA ALA A 34 5.34 7.48 1.52
C ALA A 34 4.93 8.78 2.22
N VAL A 35 5.32 8.99 3.48
CA VAL A 35 5.06 10.23 4.23
C VAL A 35 5.69 11.42 3.51
N LYS A 36 6.95 11.30 3.10
CA LYS A 36 7.64 12.35 2.33
C LYS A 36 6.93 12.64 1.01
N LYS A 37 6.46 11.59 0.31
CA LYS A 37 5.83 11.73 -1.00
C LYS A 37 4.42 12.31 -0.94
N PHE A 38 3.62 11.89 0.03
CA PHE A 38 2.18 12.19 0.05
C PHE A 38 1.72 13.01 1.25
N GLY A 39 2.43 12.98 2.39
CA GLY A 39 2.06 13.66 3.63
C GLY A 39 1.58 15.11 3.43
N PRO A 40 2.36 15.98 2.74
CA PRO A 40 1.95 17.37 2.50
C PRO A 40 0.59 17.52 1.79
N SER A 41 0.23 16.55 0.94
CA SER A 41 -1.04 16.59 0.18
C SER A 41 -2.24 16.22 1.04
N PHE A 42 -2.02 15.49 2.13
CA PHE A 42 -3.05 15.13 3.09
C PHE A 42 -3.29 16.21 4.16
N CYS A 43 -2.43 17.23 4.23
CA CYS A 43 -2.58 18.35 5.16
C CYS A 43 -3.67 19.34 4.72
N ALA A 44 -3.97 19.39 3.43
CA ALA A 44 -5.05 20.21 2.91
C ALA A 44 -6.40 19.52 3.18
N LYS A 45 -7.05 19.89 4.31
CA LYS A 45 -8.37 19.40 4.74
C LYS A 45 -9.54 19.97 3.90
N THR A 46 -9.29 20.27 2.63
CA THR A 46 -10.29 20.82 1.70
C THR A 46 -10.59 19.80 0.60
N VAL A 47 -11.73 19.95 -0.07
CA VAL A 47 -12.09 19.10 -1.21
C VAL A 47 -10.98 19.13 -2.26
N ASN A 48 -10.46 20.31 -2.63
CA ASN A 48 -9.40 20.45 -3.62
C ASN A 48 -8.10 19.77 -3.18
N GLY A 49 -7.70 19.93 -1.91
CA GLY A 49 -6.53 19.23 -1.37
C GLY A 49 -6.63 17.71 -1.47
N ILE A 50 -7.82 17.18 -1.22
CA ILE A 50 -8.12 15.75 -1.37
C ILE A 50 -8.06 15.32 -2.85
N LYS A 51 -8.51 16.17 -3.79
CA LYS A 51 -8.35 15.90 -5.23
C LYS A 51 -6.88 15.83 -5.61
N ASP A 52 -6.08 16.80 -5.19
CA ASP A 52 -4.64 16.85 -5.46
C ASP A 52 -3.92 15.63 -4.88
N ALA A 53 -4.31 15.19 -3.68
CA ALA A 53 -3.79 13.97 -3.08
C ALA A 53 -4.14 12.72 -3.91
N ALA A 54 -5.40 12.60 -4.35
CA ALA A 54 -5.86 11.50 -5.20
C ALA A 54 -5.13 11.45 -6.55
N GLU A 55 -4.91 12.60 -7.19
CA GLU A 55 -4.15 12.70 -8.44
C GLU A 55 -2.68 12.32 -8.27
N LYS A 56 -2.02 12.78 -7.20
CA LYS A 56 -0.63 12.37 -6.90
C LYS A 56 -0.51 10.88 -6.65
N VAL A 57 -1.48 10.27 -5.98
CA VAL A 57 -1.51 8.82 -5.80
C VAL A 57 -1.73 8.15 -7.16
N TYR A 58 -2.66 8.63 -7.98
CA TYR A 58 -2.88 8.11 -9.34
C TYR A 58 -1.58 8.10 -10.16
N ASP A 59 -0.88 9.23 -10.15
CA ASP A 59 0.42 9.40 -10.80
C ASP A 59 1.47 8.42 -10.29
N CYS A 60 1.45 8.09 -9.00
CA CYS A 60 2.33 7.09 -8.42
C CYS A 60 2.15 5.73 -9.11
N TYR A 61 0.91 5.30 -9.32
CA TYR A 61 0.61 4.04 -10.00
C TYR A 61 1.01 4.05 -11.48
N GLN A 62 0.87 5.20 -12.18
CA GLN A 62 1.28 5.28 -13.59
C GLN A 62 2.81 5.24 -13.76
N LYS A 63 3.56 5.79 -12.81
CA LYS A 63 5.01 5.97 -12.90
C LYS A 63 5.82 4.85 -12.22
N THR A 64 5.16 3.96 -11.48
CA THR A 64 5.84 2.90 -10.73
C THR A 64 5.64 1.56 -11.44
N PRO A 65 6.70 0.83 -11.80
CA PRO A 65 6.57 -0.51 -12.36
C PRO A 65 5.77 -1.43 -11.44
N LYS A 66 4.93 -2.29 -12.03
CA LYS A 66 3.97 -3.13 -11.29
C LYS A 66 4.63 -4.17 -10.37
N ASP A 67 5.85 -4.56 -10.68
CA ASP A 67 6.69 -5.50 -9.95
C ASP A 67 7.68 -4.81 -9.01
N SER A 68 7.70 -3.47 -8.99
CA SER A 68 8.62 -2.71 -8.15
C SER A 68 8.23 -2.80 -6.67
N PRO A 69 9.19 -3.00 -5.74
CA PRO A 69 8.93 -2.86 -4.29
C PRO A 69 8.39 -1.47 -3.93
N ASN A 70 8.70 -0.44 -4.72
CA ASN A 70 8.23 0.92 -4.50
C ASN A 70 6.71 1.07 -4.75
N LEU A 71 6.04 0.09 -5.34
CA LEU A 71 4.59 0.13 -5.54
C LEU A 71 3.84 0.14 -4.19
N GLU A 72 4.44 -0.43 -3.13
CA GLU A 72 3.90 -0.36 -1.76
C GLU A 72 3.74 1.09 -1.26
N ILE A 73 4.59 2.02 -1.71
CA ILE A 73 4.43 3.45 -1.42
C ILE A 73 3.09 3.95 -1.98
N CYS A 74 2.75 3.58 -3.22
CA CYS A 74 1.48 3.95 -3.84
C CYS A 74 0.28 3.34 -3.10
N PHE A 75 0.41 2.11 -2.57
CA PHE A 75 -0.64 1.46 -1.78
C PHE A 75 -0.96 2.23 -0.49
N LEU A 76 0.06 2.75 0.21
CA LEU A 76 -0.13 3.59 1.39
C LEU A 76 -0.92 4.86 1.06
N GLY A 77 -0.56 5.52 -0.04
CA GLY A 77 -1.29 6.68 -0.55
C GLY A 77 -2.75 6.35 -0.89
N ASP A 78 -3.01 5.25 -1.62
CA ASP A 78 -4.38 4.84 -1.99
C ASP A 78 -5.24 4.52 -0.78
N GLY A 79 -4.67 3.80 0.20
CA GLY A 79 -5.33 3.49 1.46
C GLY A 79 -5.77 4.74 2.22
N ALA A 80 -4.88 5.74 2.33
CA ALA A 80 -5.18 6.97 3.03
C ALA A 80 -6.21 7.84 2.28
N VAL A 81 -6.07 8.03 0.97
CA VAL A 81 -7.07 8.75 0.14
C VAL A 81 -8.44 8.10 0.30
N ARG A 82 -8.52 6.77 0.23
CA ARG A 82 -9.78 6.02 0.42
C ARG A 82 -10.38 6.23 1.80
N SER A 83 -9.56 6.23 2.86
CA SER A 83 -10.06 6.43 4.23
C SER A 83 -10.68 7.81 4.45
N ILE A 84 -10.23 8.82 3.72
CA ILE A 84 -10.77 10.19 3.81
C ILE A 84 -12.04 10.32 2.95
N ILE A 85 -12.02 9.77 1.74
CA ILE A 85 -13.06 10.03 0.75
C ILE A 85 -14.30 9.18 0.95
N ARG A 86 -14.12 7.90 1.33
CA ARG A 86 -15.26 6.99 1.48
C ARG A 86 -16.35 7.55 2.41
N PRO A 87 -16.04 8.05 3.63
CA PRO A 87 -17.05 8.65 4.50
C PRO A 87 -17.71 9.91 3.90
N LEU A 88 -16.95 10.71 3.14
CA LEU A 88 -17.47 11.93 2.51
C LEU A 88 -18.45 11.61 1.37
N THR A 89 -18.12 10.59 0.56
CA THR A 89 -18.99 10.08 -0.51
C THR A 89 -20.26 9.45 0.08
N GLU A 90 -20.13 8.56 1.06
CA GLU A 90 -21.27 7.92 1.74
C GLU A 90 -22.22 8.98 2.35
N LYS A 91 -21.66 10.04 2.95
CA LYS A 91 -22.45 11.16 3.47
C LYS A 91 -23.14 11.96 2.36
N ALA A 92 -22.47 12.23 1.24
CA ALA A 92 -23.08 12.96 0.12
C ALA A 92 -24.25 12.17 -0.49
N GLU A 93 -24.06 10.87 -0.69
CA GLU A 93 -25.09 9.94 -1.19
C GLU A 93 -26.29 9.87 -0.24
N ALA A 94 -26.06 9.72 1.06
CA ALA A 94 -27.12 9.71 2.08
C ALA A 94 -27.92 11.02 2.11
N LEU A 95 -27.33 12.13 1.69
CA LEU A 95 -27.97 13.45 1.59
C LEU A 95 -28.58 13.73 0.20
N GLY A 96 -28.55 12.76 -0.73
CA GLY A 96 -29.01 12.96 -2.11
C GLY A 96 -28.18 13.99 -2.89
N LYS A 97 -26.95 14.27 -2.47
CA LYS A 97 -26.04 15.23 -3.09
C LYS A 97 -25.09 14.53 -4.04
N THR A 98 -24.70 15.23 -5.11
CA THR A 98 -23.67 14.76 -6.04
C THR A 98 -22.36 14.52 -5.30
N ASN A 99 -21.72 13.39 -5.59
CA ASN A 99 -20.39 13.08 -5.06
C ASN A 99 -19.36 14.11 -5.59
N PRO A 100 -18.69 14.88 -4.71
CA PRO A 100 -17.75 15.92 -5.14
C PRO A 100 -16.49 15.39 -5.83
N PHE A 101 -16.30 14.06 -5.83
CA PHE A 101 -15.15 13.37 -6.40
C PHE A 101 -15.49 12.57 -7.68
N GLU A 102 -16.75 12.53 -8.11
CA GLU A 102 -17.23 11.69 -9.22
C GLU A 102 -16.45 11.88 -10.53
N LYS A 103 -16.00 13.10 -10.82
CA LYS A 103 -15.31 13.45 -12.07
C LYS A 103 -13.81 13.18 -12.07
N ILE A 104 -13.23 12.71 -10.96
CA ILE A 104 -11.77 12.53 -10.88
C ILE A 104 -11.44 11.11 -11.37
N THR A 105 -10.57 11.04 -12.38
CA THR A 105 -10.13 9.80 -13.04
C THR A 105 -9.73 8.70 -12.04
N TYR A 106 -9.05 9.08 -10.96
CA TYR A 106 -8.68 8.17 -9.87
C TYR A 106 -9.85 7.35 -9.29
N PHE A 107 -11.07 7.88 -9.25
CA PHE A 107 -12.27 7.19 -8.73
C PHE A 107 -13.09 6.47 -9.79
N SER A 108 -12.67 6.48 -11.06
CA SER A 108 -13.39 5.69 -12.06
C SER A 108 -13.35 4.20 -11.70
N LYS A 109 -14.46 3.50 -11.93
CA LYS A 109 -14.56 2.05 -11.66
C LYS A 109 -13.39 1.26 -12.28
N PRO A 110 -12.98 1.49 -13.55
CA PRO A 110 -11.83 0.81 -14.13
C PRO A 110 -10.52 1.06 -13.36
N ASN A 111 -10.26 2.32 -12.95
CA ASN A 111 -9.04 2.65 -12.20
C ASN A 111 -9.05 2.08 -10.78
N ILE A 112 -10.22 2.01 -10.15
CA ILE A 112 -10.39 1.34 -8.85
C ILE A 112 -10.07 -0.15 -8.96
N THR A 113 -10.66 -0.85 -9.94
CA THR A 113 -10.43 -2.28 -10.16
C THR A 113 -8.95 -2.55 -10.41
N LYS A 114 -8.31 -1.77 -11.31
CA LYS A 114 -6.89 -1.89 -11.61
C LYS A 114 -6.01 -1.80 -10.35
N ARG A 115 -6.23 -0.80 -9.49
CA ARG A 115 -5.41 -0.63 -8.27
C ARG A 115 -5.64 -1.74 -7.25
N ILE A 116 -6.88 -2.26 -7.15
CA ILE A 116 -7.19 -3.41 -6.29
C ILE A 116 -6.43 -4.65 -6.78
N GLU A 117 -6.46 -4.93 -8.08
CA GLU A 117 -5.73 -6.04 -8.69
C GLU A 117 -4.22 -5.90 -8.49
N GLU A 118 -3.65 -4.73 -8.75
CA GLU A 118 -2.23 -4.45 -8.54
C GLU A 118 -1.81 -4.68 -7.08
N LYS A 119 -2.66 -4.28 -6.12
CA LYS A 119 -2.41 -4.54 -4.70
C LYS A 119 -2.50 -6.01 -4.34
N TYR A 120 -3.55 -6.70 -4.79
CA TYR A 120 -3.82 -8.09 -4.39
C TYR A 120 -2.86 -9.09 -5.03
N ASN A 121 -2.44 -8.82 -6.27
CA ASN A 121 -1.52 -9.64 -7.06
C ASN A 121 -0.05 -9.21 -6.89
N PHE A 122 0.23 -8.28 -5.98
CA PHE A 122 1.59 -7.83 -5.74
C PHE A 122 2.49 -9.01 -5.32
N PRO A 123 3.64 -9.25 -5.99
CA PRO A 123 4.40 -10.49 -5.84
C PRO A 123 4.80 -10.85 -4.39
N LYS A 124 5.06 -9.84 -3.56
CA LYS A 124 5.38 -10.00 -2.13
C LYS A 124 4.28 -10.75 -1.36
N TYR A 125 3.02 -10.60 -1.77
CA TYR A 125 1.87 -11.21 -1.10
C TYR A 125 1.52 -12.60 -1.61
N LYS A 126 2.35 -13.21 -2.47
CA LYS A 126 2.10 -14.54 -3.04
C LYS A 126 1.82 -15.61 -1.97
N ASN A 127 2.48 -15.50 -0.82
CA ASN A 127 2.36 -16.46 0.29
C ASN A 127 1.54 -15.92 1.47
N TYR A 128 0.81 -14.81 1.27
CA TYR A 128 -0.07 -14.24 2.29
C TYR A 128 -1.50 -14.71 2.05
N THR A 129 -2.21 -15.09 3.11
CA THR A 129 -3.67 -15.25 3.08
C THR A 129 -4.34 -13.89 2.89
N ASN A 130 -5.64 -13.89 2.57
CA ASN A 130 -6.37 -12.63 2.38
C ASN A 130 -6.45 -11.80 3.66
N GLU A 131 -6.57 -12.47 4.81
CA GLU A 131 -6.56 -11.84 6.12
C GLU A 131 -5.17 -11.26 6.43
N GLU A 132 -4.10 -12.03 6.24
CA GLU A 132 -2.73 -11.53 6.41
C GLU A 132 -2.43 -10.31 5.51
N LYS A 133 -2.91 -10.32 4.25
CA LYS A 133 -2.80 -9.16 3.36
C LYS A 133 -3.56 -7.95 3.91
N LEU A 134 -4.77 -8.17 4.41
CA LEU A 134 -5.61 -7.09 4.94
C LEU A 134 -4.97 -6.46 6.17
N ASP A 135 -4.58 -7.27 7.16
CA ASP A 135 -3.95 -6.82 8.39
C ASP A 135 -2.66 -6.07 8.11
N TYR A 136 -1.83 -6.63 7.22
CA TYR A 136 -0.61 -5.99 6.74
C TYR A 136 -0.87 -4.57 6.20
N GLN A 137 -1.88 -4.42 5.34
CA GLN A 137 -2.25 -3.14 4.75
C GLN A 137 -2.82 -2.19 5.81
N VAL A 138 -3.71 -2.64 6.67
CA VAL A 138 -4.35 -1.83 7.72
C VAL A 138 -3.30 -1.28 8.68
N ASN A 139 -2.41 -2.13 9.18
CA ASN A 139 -1.33 -1.72 10.09
C ASN A 139 -0.39 -0.70 9.44
N SER A 140 -0.04 -0.92 8.17
CA SER A 140 0.82 -0.01 7.39
C SER A 140 0.16 1.35 7.15
N ILE A 141 -1.12 1.35 6.71
CA ILE A 141 -1.89 2.57 6.44
C ILE A 141 -2.12 3.36 7.73
N ARG A 142 -2.40 2.69 8.86
CA ARG A 142 -2.57 3.35 10.16
C ARG A 142 -1.31 4.11 10.57
N LEU A 143 -0.14 3.47 10.46
CA LEU A 143 1.12 4.12 10.81
C LEU A 143 1.47 5.26 9.83
N PHE A 144 1.26 5.05 8.54
CA PHE A 144 1.39 6.09 7.53
C PHE A 144 0.50 7.31 7.85
N ALA A 145 -0.79 7.10 8.11
CA ALA A 145 -1.74 8.17 8.39
C ALA A 145 -1.34 8.95 9.65
N ASN A 146 -0.90 8.26 10.70
CA ASN A 146 -0.40 8.91 11.92
C ASN A 146 0.82 9.80 11.63
N LYS A 147 1.82 9.29 10.90
CA LYS A 147 3.02 10.06 10.55
C LYS A 147 2.72 11.21 9.58
N ALA A 148 1.86 10.98 8.59
CA ALA A 148 1.42 12.01 7.65
C ALA A 148 0.67 13.15 8.36
N ASN A 149 -0.25 12.83 9.26
CA ASN A 149 -0.96 13.83 10.07
C ASN A 149 -0.02 14.63 10.97
N ALA A 150 0.98 13.99 11.58
CA ALA A 150 2.00 14.67 12.36
C ALA A 150 2.80 15.67 11.51
N SER A 151 3.06 15.35 10.24
CA SER A 151 3.77 16.26 9.32
C SER A 151 2.97 17.52 8.95
N CYS A 152 1.66 17.55 9.22
CA CYS A 152 0.79 18.68 8.90
C CYS A 152 0.84 19.82 9.92
N ASN A 153 1.39 19.56 11.11
CA ASN A 153 1.63 20.57 12.14
C ASN A 153 3.13 20.57 12.47
N PRO A 154 3.97 21.28 11.70
CA PRO A 154 5.39 21.45 12.04
C PRO A 154 5.49 22.46 13.20
N SER A 155 5.04 22.07 14.38
CA SER A 155 5.20 22.83 15.61
C SER A 155 6.26 22.14 16.46
N HIS A 156 7.54 22.38 16.12
CA HIS A 156 8.69 22.47 17.01
C HIS A 156 9.89 23.01 16.24
#